data_AF-A0A944R681-F1
#
_entry.id   AF-A0A944R681-F1
#
_cell.length_a   1.000
_cell.length_b   1.000
_cell.length_c   1.000
_cell.angle_alpha   90.00
_cell.angle_beta   90.00
_cell.angle_gamma   90.00
#
_symmetry.space_group_name_H-M   'P 1'
#
loop_
_entity.id
_entity.type
_entity.pdbx_description
1 polymer ?
#
loop_
_entity_poly.entity_id
_entity_poly.type
_entity_poly.pdbx_seq_one_letter_code
_entity_poly.pdbx_strand_id
1 'polypeptide(L)'
;MKISFSQKVSSAFLLLILPLPLTHIEEIAAAEPRPNILFIITDDQERREFNFLKEGKTEHGHPRNLSPHLDRLAQEGVVFPNQYVTSPVCTPSRFSV
;
A
#
# COMPACT_ATOMS: atom_id res chain seq x y z
N MET A 1 73.89 7.13 21.66
CA MET A 1 73.15 6.84 22.90
C MET A 1 72.33 5.58 22.65
N LYS A 2 72.75 4.45 23.23
CA LYS A 2 72.06 3.16 23.11
C LYS A 2 70.80 3.18 23.97
N ILE A 3 69.63 2.89 23.41
CA ILE A 3 68.54 2.25 24.14
C ILE A 3 67.88 1.24 23.20
N SER A 4 68.06 -0.03 23.57
CA SER A 4 67.36 -1.20 23.05
C SER A 4 65.97 -1.27 23.68
N PHE A 5 64.93 -1.59 22.91
CA PHE A 5 63.71 -2.15 23.46
C PHE A 5 63.20 -3.27 22.57
N SER A 6 63.66 -4.48 22.89
CA SER A 6 63.08 -5.74 22.44
C SER A 6 61.69 -5.89 23.08
N GLN A 7 60.64 -5.90 22.27
CA GLN A 7 59.38 -6.52 22.65
C GLN A 7 59.13 -7.71 21.73
N LYS A 8 59.25 -8.88 22.35
CA LYS A 8 58.90 -10.19 21.83
C LYS A 8 57.42 -10.14 21.42
N VAL A 9 57.15 -10.14 20.13
CA VAL A 9 55.80 -10.42 19.61
C VAL A 9 55.56 -11.91 19.87
N SER A 10 55.02 -12.21 21.05
CA SER A 10 54.66 -13.57 21.46
C SER A 10 53.74 -14.20 20.42
N SER A 11 54.12 -15.40 19.97
CA SER A 11 53.45 -16.32 19.05
C SER A 11 52.03 -16.78 19.48
N ALA A 12 51.34 -16.02 20.32
CA ALA A 12 50.02 -16.36 20.86
C ALA A 12 48.87 -15.55 20.23
N PHE A 13 49.17 -14.54 19.41
CA PHE A 13 48.12 -13.73 18.74
C PHE A 13 47.71 -14.26 17.36
N LEU A 14 48.33 -15.35 16.89
CA LEU A 14 48.10 -15.93 15.57
C LEU A 14 47.07 -17.10 15.56
N LEU A 15 46.28 -17.25 16.62
CA LEU A 15 45.28 -18.32 16.77
C LEU A 15 43.85 -17.78 17.01
N LEU A 16 43.56 -16.55 16.58
CA LEU A 16 42.22 -15.96 16.65
C LEU A 16 41.69 -15.53 15.27
N ILE A 17 41.92 -16.36 14.25
CA ILE A 17 41.23 -16.27 12.95
C ILE A 17 40.73 -17.67 12.59
N LEU A 18 39.92 -18.26 13.47
CA LEU A 18 39.05 -19.35 13.04
C LEU A 18 37.86 -18.67 12.33
N PRO A 19 37.58 -18.95 11.06
CA PRO A 19 36.41 -18.40 10.42
C PRO A 19 35.21 -19.03 11.12
N LEU A 20 34.49 -18.26 11.94
CA LEU A 20 33.14 -18.64 12.31
C LEU A 20 32.39 -18.87 11.00
N PRO A 21 31.70 -20.01 10.80
CA PRO A 21 30.81 -20.12 9.68
C PRO A 21 29.75 -19.03 9.86
N LEU A 22 29.85 -17.99 9.02
CA LEU A 22 28.76 -17.06 8.75
C LEU A 22 27.63 -17.94 8.23
N THR A 23 26.79 -18.42 9.14
CA THR A 23 25.51 -19.01 8.80
C THR A 23 24.75 -17.88 8.12
N HIS A 24 24.76 -17.90 6.80
CA HIS A 24 23.88 -17.07 5.98
C HIS A 24 22.46 -17.40 6.42
N ILE A 25 21.87 -16.52 7.23
CA ILE A 25 20.45 -16.54 7.51
C ILE A 25 19.83 -16.02 6.22
N GLU A 26 19.54 -16.93 5.30
CA GLU A 26 18.65 -16.68 4.17
C GLU A 26 17.29 -16.37 4.79
N GLU A 27 16.99 -15.09 4.95
CA GLU A 27 15.65 -14.63 5.28
C GLU A 27 14.77 -15.02 4.08
N ILE A 28 14.00 -16.10 4.25
CA ILE A 28 12.98 -16.49 3.29
C ILE A 28 11.94 -15.38 3.32
N ALA A 29 12.11 -14.40 2.43
CA ALA A 29 11.14 -13.36 2.19
C ALA A 29 9.82 -14.06 1.81
N ALA A 30 8.88 -14.11 2.75
CA ALA A 30 7.54 -14.57 2.45
C ALA A 30 7.02 -13.71 1.31
N ALA A 31 6.64 -14.32 0.20
CA ALA A 31 6.08 -13.59 -0.92
C ALA A 31 4.88 -12.79 -0.43
N GLU A 32 4.93 -11.46 -0.56
CA GLU A 32 3.84 -10.59 -0.16
C GLU A 32 2.53 -11.12 -0.79
N PRO A 33 1.49 -11.36 0.02
CA PRO A 33 0.26 -11.93 -0.47
C PRO A 33 -0.32 -11.00 -1.54
N ARG A 34 -0.51 -11.54 -2.75
CA ARG A 34 -1.12 -10.79 -3.85
C ARG A 34 -2.56 -10.44 -3.44
N PRO A 35 -2.96 -9.16 -3.45
CA PRO A 35 -4.31 -8.79 -3.08
C PRO A 35 -5.30 -9.30 -4.13
N ASN A 36 -6.51 -9.61 -3.68
CA ASN A 36 -7.64 -9.81 -4.58
C ASN A 36 -8.17 -8.45 -5.03
N ILE A 37 -8.46 -8.29 -6.31
CA ILE A 37 -9.05 -7.08 -6.87
C ILE A 37 -10.52 -7.35 -7.20
N LEU A 38 -11.42 -6.67 -6.49
CA LEU A 38 -12.85 -6.66 -6.80
C LEU A 38 -13.20 -5.34 -7.49
N PHE A 39 -13.53 -5.41 -8.78
CA PHE A 39 -13.95 -4.25 -9.57
C PHE A 39 -15.47 -4.21 -9.69
N ILE A 40 -16.09 -3.13 -9.18
CA ILE A 40 -17.54 -2.93 -9.19
C ILE A 40 -17.85 -1.71 -10.05
N ILE A 41 -18.74 -1.89 -11.02
CA ILE A 41 -19.26 -0.82 -11.88
C ILE A 41 -20.80 -0.87 -11.88
N THR A 42 -21.42 0.29 -11.82
CA THR A 42 -22.87 0.48 -11.89
C THR A 42 -23.22 1.20 -13.19
N ASP A 43 -24.37 0.86 -13.77
CA ASP A 43 -24.87 1.50 -15.00
C ASP A 43 -25.72 2.72 -14.61
N ASP A 44 -25.51 3.84 -15.30
CA ASP A 44 -26.29 5.08 -15.15
C ASP A 44 -26.41 5.64 -13.71
N GLN A 45 -25.45 5.34 -12.81
CA GLN A 45 -25.48 5.84 -11.44
C GLN A 45 -25.08 7.32 -11.37
N GLU A 46 -25.97 8.16 -10.85
CA GLU A 46 -25.77 9.60 -10.79
C GLU A 46 -25.05 10.06 -9.50
N ARG A 47 -24.40 11.23 -9.54
CA ARG A 47 -23.74 11.84 -8.36
C ARG A 47 -24.68 11.99 -7.16
N ARG A 48 -25.96 12.29 -7.40
CA ARG A 48 -26.98 12.46 -6.35
C ARG A 48 -27.33 11.16 -5.62
N GLU A 49 -26.89 10.02 -6.12
CA GLU A 49 -27.16 8.69 -5.54
C GLU A 49 -26.08 8.28 -4.53
N PHE A 50 -24.98 9.05 -4.44
CA PHE A 50 -23.91 8.85 -3.47
C PHE A 50 -24.06 9.79 -2.27
N ASN A 51 -24.54 9.29 -1.12
CA ASN A 51 -24.74 10.11 0.08
C ASN A 51 -23.45 10.68 0.67
N PHE A 52 -22.29 10.08 0.39
CA PHE A 52 -20.99 10.62 0.81
C PHE A 52 -20.60 11.90 0.04
N LEU A 53 -21.26 12.20 -1.09
CA LEU A 53 -21.13 13.46 -1.82
C LEU A 53 -22.15 14.49 -1.33
N LYS A 54 -21.89 15.79 -1.61
CA LYS A 54 -22.81 16.87 -1.21
C LYS A 54 -24.14 16.76 -1.96
N GLU A 55 -24.09 16.39 -3.23
CA GLU A 55 -25.23 16.23 -4.13
C GLU A 55 -26.19 15.11 -3.67
N GLY A 56 -25.66 14.09 -2.99
CA GLY A 56 -26.45 13.01 -2.40
C GLY A 56 -27.05 13.33 -1.04
N LYS A 57 -26.88 14.56 -0.54
CA LYS A 57 -27.48 15.01 0.72
C LYS A 57 -28.60 16.01 0.48
N THR A 58 -29.56 16.03 1.40
CA THR A 58 -30.56 17.09 1.51
C THR A 58 -29.90 18.43 1.84
N GLU A 59 -30.64 19.53 1.72
CA GLU A 59 -30.17 20.86 2.14
C GLU A 59 -29.77 20.92 3.62
N HIS A 60 -30.33 20.04 4.45
CA HIS A 60 -30.03 19.90 5.87
C HIS A 60 -28.90 18.88 6.17
N GLY A 61 -28.26 18.32 5.14
CA GLY A 61 -27.14 17.38 5.30
C GLY A 61 -27.55 15.93 5.56
N HIS A 62 -28.85 15.61 5.62
CA HIS A 62 -29.32 14.23 5.72
C HIS A 62 -29.12 13.46 4.41
N PRO A 63 -28.83 12.13 4.46
CA PRO A 63 -28.71 11.30 3.26
C PRO A 63 -30.03 11.25 2.48
N ARG A 64 -29.97 11.25 1.14
CA ARG A 64 -31.14 11.10 0.27
C ARG A 64 -31.48 9.64 -0.03
N ASN A 65 -30.49 8.75 0.02
CA ASN A 65 -30.59 7.37 -0.44
C ASN A 65 -30.34 6.38 0.70
N LEU A 66 -30.80 5.14 0.58
CA LEU A 66 -30.44 4.07 1.51
C LEU A 66 -29.19 3.33 0.98
N SER A 67 -28.00 3.87 1.25
CA SER A 67 -26.72 3.32 0.75
C SER A 67 -25.67 3.03 1.84
N PRO A 68 -26.03 2.42 2.99
CA PRO A 68 -25.14 2.32 4.15
C PRO A 68 -23.85 1.52 3.88
N HIS A 69 -23.88 0.56 2.95
CA HIS A 69 -22.69 -0.21 2.61
C HIS A 69 -21.71 0.58 1.74
N LEU A 70 -22.23 1.39 0.83
CA LEU A 70 -21.42 2.24 -0.03
C LEU A 70 -20.84 3.43 0.75
N ASP A 71 -21.61 3.98 1.68
CA ASP A 71 -21.14 5.03 2.59
C ASP A 71 -20.02 4.52 3.50
N ARG A 72 -20.11 3.26 3.98
CA ARG A 72 -19.02 2.60 4.73
C ARG A 72 -17.76 2.43 3.87
N LEU A 73 -17.90 1.94 2.65
CA LEU A 73 -16.76 1.79 1.72
C LEU A 73 -16.05 3.13 1.46
N ALA A 74 -16.82 4.21 1.30
CA ALA A 74 -16.26 5.56 1.12
C ALA A 74 -15.51 6.06 2.37
N GLN A 75 -15.95 5.68 3.58
CA GLN A 75 -15.30 6.04 4.85
C GLN A 75 -14.00 5.25 5.09
N GLU A 76 -13.97 3.98 4.68
CA GLU A 76 -12.82 3.08 4.86
C GLU A 76 -11.78 3.21 3.74
N GLY A 77 -12.10 3.95 2.67
CA GLY A 77 -11.30 4.04 1.46
C GLY A 77 -10.97 5.47 1.02
N VAL A 78 -10.72 5.61 -0.29
CA VAL A 78 -10.44 6.89 -0.94
C VAL A 78 -11.57 7.21 -1.91
N VAL A 79 -12.09 8.43 -1.83
CA VAL A 79 -13.12 8.95 -2.73
C VAL A 79 -12.49 9.89 -3.75
N PHE A 80 -12.83 9.70 -5.03
CA PHE A 80 -12.46 10.62 -6.11
C PHE A 80 -13.67 11.49 -6.47
N PRO A 81 -13.84 12.67 -5.84
CA PRO A 81 -15.03 13.49 -6.06
C PRO A 81 -15.12 14.03 -7.49
N ASN A 82 -14.03 14.09 -8.24
CA ASN A 82 -14.00 14.66 -9.60
C ASN A 82 -13.62 13.60 -10.65
N GLN A 83 -14.17 12.40 -10.53
CA GLN A 83 -14.05 11.35 -11.55
C GLN A 83 -15.01 11.63 -12.71
N TYR A 84 -14.54 11.44 -13.94
CA TYR A 84 -15.30 11.62 -15.18
C TYR A 84 -15.12 10.41 -16.10
N VAL A 85 -16.18 10.10 -16.86
CA VAL A 85 -16.12 9.14 -17.98
C VAL A 85 -15.64 9.85 -19.24
N THR A 86 -14.98 9.11 -20.14
CA THR A 86 -14.50 9.65 -21.43
C THR A 86 -15.64 9.91 -22.42
N SER A 87 -16.77 9.24 -22.26
CA SER A 87 -17.97 9.40 -23.07
C SER A 87 -19.22 9.14 -22.22
N PRO A 88 -20.31 9.90 -22.39
CA PRO A 88 -21.56 9.69 -21.63
C PRO A 88 -22.44 8.56 -22.22
N VAL A 89 -21.89 7.73 -23.13
CA VAL A 89 -22.63 6.61 -23.75
C VAL A 89 -22.02 5.29 -23.27
N CYS A 90 -22.88 4.32 -22.95
CA CYS A 90 -22.51 3.03 -22.34
C CYS A 90 -21.35 2.32 -23.05
N THR A 91 -21.44 2.10 -24.36
CA THR A 91 -20.39 1.40 -25.13
C THR A 91 -19.03 2.11 -25.06
N PRO A 92 -18.87 3.34 -25.54
CA PRO A 92 -17.56 4.02 -25.48
C PRO A 92 -17.08 4.32 -24.06
N SER A 93 -17.97 4.44 -23.07
CA SER A 93 -17.58 4.57 -21.66
C SER A 93 -16.99 3.27 -21.09
N ARG A 94 -17.52 2.10 -21.48
CA ARG A 94 -17.03 0.81 -20.98
C ARG A 94 -15.73 0.39 -21.65
N PHE A 95 -15.57 0.73 -22.93
CA PHE A 95 -14.33 0.44 -23.65
C PHE A 95 -13.12 1.26 -23.19
N SER A 96 -13.32 2.35 -22.42
CA SER A 96 -12.22 3.18 -21.92
C SER A 96 -11.72 2.80 -20.52
N VAL A 97 -12.39 1.85 -19.87
CA VAL A 97 -12.02 1.27 -18.56
C VAL A 97 -11.22 -0.01 -18.79
#